data_AF-A0A956E9W5-F1
#
_entry.id   AF-A0A956E9W5-F1
#
_cell.length_a   1.000
_cell.length_b   1.000
_cell.length_c   1.000
_cell.angle_alpha   90.00
_cell.angle_beta   90.00
_cell.angle_gamma   90.00
#
_symmetry.space_group_name_H-M   'P 1'
#
loop_
_entity.id
_entity.type
_entity.pdbx_description
1 polymer ?
#
loop_
_entity_poly.entity_id
_entity_poly.type
_entity_poly.pdbx_seq_one_letter_code
_entity_poly.pdbx_strand_id
1 'polypeptide(L)'
;MFDVFDVLIPCLVVGEGIQVRQHQTAFGPDEREIVFVHDTPVGERAIASAVYTHLEGWTGSESRAAWTVIVAAHHANTAARSDTDWDRFLNALRHILERQEGWRVTCESDCDQHAIANLPASATELVAVLDRARSSQEMPISFRMDTATASSPE
;
A
#
# COMPACT_ATOMS: atom_id res chain seq x y z
N MET A 1 -7.61 13.89 0.07
CA MET A 1 -7.68 12.94 1.21
C MET A 1 -6.74 11.78 0.99
N PHE A 2 -6.69 11.12 -0.16
CA PHE A 2 -5.51 10.42 -0.66
C PHE A 2 -5.73 10.28 -2.16
N ASP A 3 -4.86 10.85 -2.99
CA ASP A 3 -4.97 10.74 -4.46
C ASP A 3 -4.17 9.55 -4.96
N VAL A 4 -3.07 9.26 -4.28
CA VAL A 4 -2.32 8.00 -4.42
C VAL A 4 -2.23 7.35 -3.05
N PHE A 5 -2.45 6.04 -2.99
CA PHE A 5 -2.09 5.22 -1.85
C PHE A 5 -1.89 3.79 -2.34
N ASP A 6 -0.63 3.45 -2.61
CA ASP A 6 -0.22 2.17 -3.14
C ASP A 6 0.68 1.46 -2.14
N VAL A 7 0.42 0.19 -1.89
CA VAL A 7 1.28 -0.69 -1.10
C VAL A 7 1.94 -1.68 -2.04
N LEU A 8 3.26 -1.63 -2.18
CA LEU A 8 4.02 -2.51 -3.04
C LEU A 8 4.67 -3.61 -2.20
N ILE A 9 4.40 -4.87 -2.55
CA ILE A 9 4.87 -6.06 -1.84
C ILE A 9 5.54 -6.99 -2.86
N PRO A 10 6.77 -7.49 -2.62
CA PRO A 10 7.45 -8.39 -3.55
C PRO A 10 6.62 -9.62 -3.90
N CYS A 11 6.05 -10.26 -2.88
CA CYS A 11 5.14 -11.39 -3.00
C CYS A 11 4.10 -11.30 -1.89
N LEU A 12 2.83 -11.07 -2.24
CA LEU A 12 1.75 -11.02 -1.26
C LEU A 12 1.49 -12.44 -0.74
N VAL A 13 1.85 -12.70 0.52
CA VAL A 13 1.53 -13.94 1.20
C VAL A 13 0.05 -13.93 1.59
N VAL A 14 -0.73 -14.84 0.99
CA VAL A 14 -2.15 -15.03 1.29
C VAL A 14 -2.29 -16.16 2.32
N GLY A 15 -3.16 -15.98 3.32
CA GLY A 15 -3.29 -16.88 4.46
C GLY A 15 -3.62 -16.12 5.76
N GLU A 16 -3.98 -16.83 6.83
CA GLU A 16 -4.28 -16.27 8.17
C GLU A 16 -5.10 -14.96 8.14
N GLY A 17 -6.26 -14.98 7.49
CA GLY A 17 -7.16 -13.84 7.43
C GLY A 17 -6.96 -12.89 6.26
N ILE A 18 -5.82 -12.95 5.54
CA ILE A 18 -5.62 -12.25 4.25
C ILE A 18 -6.22 -13.10 3.14
N GLN A 19 -7.08 -12.50 2.33
CA GLN A 19 -7.75 -13.15 1.21
C GLN A 19 -7.76 -12.25 -0.02
N VAL A 20 -7.63 -12.85 -1.20
CA VAL A 20 -7.85 -12.17 -2.48
C VAL A 20 -9.14 -12.70 -3.05
N ARG A 21 -10.10 -11.82 -3.32
CA ARG A 21 -11.41 -12.19 -3.87
C ARG A 21 -11.65 -11.40 -5.14
N GLN A 22 -12.24 -12.04 -6.13
CA GLN A 22 -12.68 -11.35 -7.34
C GLN A 22 -13.80 -10.36 -7.00
N HIS A 23 -13.67 -9.15 -7.50
CA HIS A 23 -14.63 -8.08 -7.28
C HIS A 23 -15.97 -8.44 -7.90
N GLN A 24 -17.04 -8.29 -7.12
CA GLN A 24 -18.41 -8.60 -7.54
C GLN A 24 -19.15 -7.32 -7.87
N THR A 25 -19.65 -7.21 -9.09
CA THR A 25 -20.52 -6.11 -9.53
C THR A 25 -21.97 -6.57 -9.61
N ALA A 26 -22.89 -5.63 -9.83
CA ALA A 26 -24.29 -5.94 -10.12
C ALA A 26 -24.48 -6.81 -11.38
N PHE A 27 -23.47 -6.88 -12.26
CA PHE A 27 -23.47 -7.67 -13.49
C PHE A 27 -22.67 -8.98 -13.36
N GLY A 28 -22.19 -9.31 -12.15
CA GLY A 28 -21.34 -10.47 -11.89
C GLY A 28 -19.89 -10.10 -11.58
N PRO A 29 -19.00 -11.11 -11.44
CA PRO A 29 -17.59 -10.89 -11.19
C PRO A 29 -16.94 -10.13 -12.35
N ASP A 30 -16.14 -9.11 -12.04
CA ASP A 30 -15.25 -8.47 -13.01
C ASP A 30 -13.79 -8.94 -12.84
N GLU A 31 -12.87 -8.48 -13.68
CA GLU A 31 -11.47 -8.95 -13.66
C GLU A 31 -10.66 -8.44 -12.47
N ARG A 32 -11.20 -7.49 -11.68
CA ARG A 32 -10.46 -6.91 -10.56
C ARG A 32 -10.43 -7.87 -9.39
N GLU A 33 -9.30 -7.91 -8.72
CA GLU A 33 -9.12 -8.66 -7.48
C GLU A 33 -8.99 -7.69 -6.33
N ILE A 34 -9.70 -7.90 -5.23
CA ILE A 34 -9.62 -7.07 -4.04
C ILE A 34 -8.97 -7.87 -2.92
N VAL A 35 -8.03 -7.24 -2.21
CA VAL A 35 -7.41 -7.78 -1.00
C VAL A 35 -8.30 -7.46 0.19
N PHE A 36 -8.64 -8.50 0.95
CA PHE A 36 -9.42 -8.43 2.19
C PHE A 36 -8.60 -8.94 3.37
N VAL A 37 -8.85 -8.36 4.54
CA VAL A 37 -8.43 -8.90 5.84
C VAL A 37 -9.64 -9.02 6.75
N HIS A 38 -10.01 -10.23 7.17
CA HIS A 38 -11.19 -10.47 8.01
C HIS A 38 -12.44 -9.71 7.51
N ASP A 39 -12.74 -9.85 6.22
CA ASP A 39 -13.83 -9.17 5.49
C ASP A 39 -13.71 -7.64 5.34
N THR A 40 -12.62 -7.02 5.82
CA THR A 40 -12.32 -5.62 5.57
C THR A 40 -11.59 -5.47 4.24
N PRO A 41 -12.16 -4.77 3.23
CA PRO A 41 -11.48 -4.55 1.98
C PRO A 41 -10.38 -3.50 2.16
N VAL A 42 -9.18 -3.81 1.66
CA VAL A 42 -7.98 -2.96 1.82
C VAL A 42 -7.65 -2.25 0.50
N GLY A 43 -7.77 -2.93 -0.63
CA GLY A 43 -7.50 -2.32 -1.92
C GLY A 43 -7.49 -3.31 -3.07
N GLU A 44 -7.40 -2.76 -4.28
CA GLU A 44 -7.33 -3.54 -5.50
C GLU A 44 -5.93 -4.12 -5.68
N ARG A 45 -5.84 -5.41 -5.98
CA ARG A 45 -4.60 -6.10 -6.29
C ARG A 45 -4.27 -5.90 -7.76
N ALA A 46 -3.08 -5.41 -8.03
CA ALA A 46 -2.51 -5.29 -9.35
C ALA A 46 -1.05 -5.77 -9.36
N ILE A 47 -0.47 -5.85 -10.55
CA ILE A 47 0.97 -6.09 -10.74
C ILE A 47 1.62 -4.75 -11.07
N ALA A 48 2.80 -4.47 -10.49
CA ALA A 48 3.47 -3.18 -10.62
C ALA A 48 3.68 -2.75 -12.09
N SER A 49 3.99 -3.68 -12.99
CA SER A 49 4.16 -3.38 -14.43
C SER A 49 2.86 -2.93 -15.13
N ALA A 50 1.70 -3.31 -14.60
CA ALA A 50 0.40 -2.87 -15.12
C ALA A 50 0.02 -1.48 -14.58
N VAL A 51 0.41 -1.17 -13.35
CA VAL A 51 0.13 0.12 -12.68
C VAL A 51 1.06 1.22 -13.17
N TYR A 52 2.34 0.92 -13.37
CA TYR A 52 3.37 1.89 -13.73
C TYR A 52 3.92 1.59 -15.14
N THR A 53 3.21 2.07 -16.17
CA THR A 53 3.49 1.79 -17.60
C THR A 53 4.70 2.56 -18.17
N HIS A 54 5.13 3.65 -17.53
CA HIS A 54 6.19 4.54 -18.00
C HIS A 54 7.27 4.73 -16.93
N LEU A 55 8.26 3.83 -16.93
CA LEU A 55 9.30 3.79 -15.88
C LEU A 55 10.59 4.53 -16.28
N GLU A 56 10.49 5.79 -16.75
CA GLU A 56 11.69 6.63 -16.93
C GLU A 56 12.28 7.11 -15.58
N GLY A 57 11.51 7.03 -14.48
CA GLY A 57 11.95 7.40 -13.12
C GLY A 57 12.54 6.26 -12.29
N TRP A 58 12.65 5.04 -12.82
CA TRP A 58 12.91 3.84 -12.01
C TRP A 58 14.37 3.38 -12.09
N THR A 59 15.18 3.91 -11.18
CA THR A 59 16.55 3.45 -10.98
C THR A 59 16.55 2.13 -10.19
N GLY A 60 16.78 1.02 -10.91
CA GLY A 60 17.32 -0.23 -10.36
C GLY A 60 16.31 -1.30 -9.90
N SER A 61 16.01 -2.26 -10.79
CA SER A 61 15.92 -3.73 -10.55
C SER A 61 14.80 -4.38 -11.37
N GLU A 62 15.16 -5.37 -12.20
CA GLU A 62 14.25 -6.23 -12.98
C GLU A 62 13.25 -7.01 -12.10
N SER A 63 13.56 -7.22 -10.82
CA SER A 63 12.68 -7.95 -9.88
C SER A 63 11.38 -7.22 -9.54
N ARG A 64 11.34 -5.88 -9.72
CA ARG A 64 10.21 -5.07 -9.24
C ARG A 64 8.99 -5.07 -10.17
N ALA A 65 9.14 -5.45 -11.43
CA ALA A 65 8.01 -5.57 -12.36
C ALA A 65 6.99 -6.64 -11.90
N ALA A 66 7.45 -7.63 -11.13
CA ALA A 66 6.61 -8.71 -10.60
C ALA A 66 6.00 -8.42 -9.22
N TRP A 67 6.26 -7.24 -8.63
CA TRP A 67 5.70 -6.92 -7.32
C TRP A 67 4.19 -6.78 -7.40
N THR A 68 3.53 -7.25 -6.33
CA THR A 68 2.11 -7.01 -6.12
C THR A 68 1.92 -5.58 -5.62
N VAL A 69 0.98 -4.85 -6.22
CA VAL A 69 0.54 -3.54 -5.77
C VAL A 69 -0.86 -3.67 -5.20
N ILE A 70 -1.08 -3.13 -4.01
CA ILE A 70 -2.42 -2.92 -3.44
C ILE A 70 -2.75 -1.44 -3.60
N VAL A 71 -3.64 -1.13 -4.54
CA VAL A 71 -4.14 0.23 -4.78
C VAL A 71 -5.25 0.50 -3.75
N ALA A 72 -4.90 1.19 -2.69
CA ALA A 72 -5.70 1.34 -1.47
C ALA A 72 -6.45 2.68 -1.39
N ALA A 73 -6.12 3.68 -2.22
CA ALA A 73 -6.65 5.05 -2.11
C ALA A 73 -8.18 5.11 -1.98
N HIS A 74 -8.90 4.42 -2.87
CA HIS A 74 -10.36 4.38 -2.83
C HIS A 74 -10.92 3.84 -1.50
N HIS A 75 -10.34 2.75 -1.02
CA HIS A 75 -10.80 2.05 0.18
C HIS A 75 -10.42 2.83 1.45
N ALA A 76 -9.20 3.37 1.50
CA ALA A 76 -8.75 4.27 2.56
C ALA A 76 -9.65 5.51 2.67
N ASN A 77 -9.94 6.19 1.56
CA ASN A 77 -10.81 7.36 1.52
C ASN A 77 -12.25 7.04 1.93
N THR A 78 -12.73 5.84 1.61
CA THR A 78 -14.07 5.39 2.02
C THR A 78 -14.10 5.12 3.52
N ALA A 79 -13.11 4.38 4.05
CA ALA A 79 -12.97 4.09 5.46
C ALA A 79 -12.79 5.35 6.32
N ALA A 80 -12.04 6.33 5.83
CA ALA A 80 -11.75 7.58 6.55
C ALA A 80 -13.00 8.41 6.92
N ARG A 81 -14.17 8.12 6.32
CA ARG A 81 -15.46 8.78 6.62
C ARG A 81 -16.05 8.40 7.98
N SER A 82 -15.54 7.36 8.63
CA SER A 82 -16.06 6.79 9.88
C SER A 82 -14.89 6.33 10.73
N ASP A 83 -14.84 6.71 12.01
CA ASP A 83 -13.76 6.27 12.91
C ASP A 83 -13.68 4.74 13.02
N THR A 84 -14.84 4.08 13.06
CA THR A 84 -14.90 2.62 13.17
C THR A 84 -14.33 1.93 11.92
N ASP A 85 -14.65 2.43 10.73
CA ASP A 85 -14.18 1.82 9.49
C ASP A 85 -12.73 2.17 9.21
N TRP A 86 -12.30 3.37 9.61
CA TRP A 86 -10.91 3.77 9.59
C TRP A 86 -10.03 2.89 10.48
N ASP A 87 -10.44 2.64 11.73
CA ASP A 87 -9.71 1.75 12.64
C ASP A 87 -9.62 0.32 12.09
N ARG A 88 -10.70 -0.19 11.49
CA ARG A 88 -10.69 -1.50 10.83
C ARG A 88 -9.72 -1.53 9.65
N PHE A 89 -9.74 -0.49 8.82
CA PHE A 89 -8.84 -0.35 7.69
C PHE A 89 -7.38 -0.32 8.12
N LEU A 90 -7.03 0.49 9.13
CA LEU A 90 -5.67 0.56 9.66
C LEU A 90 -5.21 -0.77 10.26
N ASN A 91 -6.07 -1.47 10.99
CA ASN A 91 -5.74 -2.78 11.53
C ASN A 91 -5.55 -3.83 10.43
N ALA A 92 -6.39 -3.81 9.39
CA ALA A 92 -6.26 -4.66 8.22
C ALA A 92 -4.94 -4.40 7.47
N LEU A 93 -4.61 -3.13 7.24
CA LEU A 93 -3.35 -2.72 6.62
C LEU A 93 -2.16 -3.21 7.44
N ARG A 94 -2.14 -2.94 8.75
CA ARG A 94 -1.09 -3.41 9.65
C ARG A 94 -0.91 -4.94 9.59
N HIS A 95 -2.01 -5.70 9.61
CA HIS A 95 -1.99 -7.16 9.55
C HIS A 95 -1.37 -7.70 8.25
N ILE A 96 -1.59 -7.01 7.12
CA ILE A 96 -0.92 -7.33 5.86
C ILE A 96 0.58 -7.10 6.01
N LEU A 97 0.98 -5.89 6.42
CA LEU A 97 2.37 -5.45 6.44
C LEU A 97 3.25 -6.24 7.41
N GLU A 98 2.72 -6.61 8.59
CA GLU A 98 3.44 -7.43 9.59
C GLU A 98 3.74 -8.86 9.10
N ARG A 99 3.04 -9.34 8.06
CA ARG A 99 3.19 -10.68 7.49
C ARG A 99 4.09 -10.75 6.26
N GLN A 100 4.50 -9.61 5.70
CA GLN A 100 5.36 -9.59 4.53
C GLN A 100 6.81 -9.42 4.95
N GLU A 101 7.71 -10.16 4.29
CA GLU A 101 9.17 -10.03 4.51
C GLU A 101 9.71 -8.65 4.07
N GLY A 102 8.96 -7.93 3.22
CA GLY A 102 9.26 -6.57 2.82
C GLY A 102 8.08 -5.92 2.12
N TRP A 103 7.97 -4.61 2.23
CA TRP A 103 6.94 -3.83 1.59
C TRP A 103 7.38 -2.38 1.42
N ARG A 104 6.65 -1.65 0.58
CA ARG A 104 6.80 -0.22 0.36
C ARG A 104 5.42 0.39 0.31
N VAL A 105 5.32 1.64 0.72
CA VAL A 105 4.10 2.42 0.58
C VAL A 105 4.45 3.68 -0.18
N THR A 106 3.55 4.06 -1.09
CA THR A 106 3.51 5.37 -1.73
C THR A 106 2.16 5.95 -1.41
N CYS A 107 2.13 7.19 -0.92
CA CYS A 107 0.88 7.85 -0.61
C CYS A 107 1.04 9.35 -0.91
N GLU A 108 0.03 9.95 -1.52
CA GLU A 108 0.02 11.35 -1.97
C GLU A 108 -1.35 11.97 -1.73
N SER A 109 -1.36 13.29 -1.49
CA SER A 109 -2.58 14.10 -1.42
C SER A 109 -2.42 15.39 -2.19
N ASP A 110 -3.54 15.89 -2.70
CA ASP A 110 -3.79 16.89 -3.75
C ASP A 110 -3.09 18.25 -3.66
N CYS A 111 -2.12 18.43 -2.76
CA CYS A 111 -1.36 19.67 -2.60
C CYS A 111 0.15 19.45 -2.48
N ASP A 112 0.65 18.24 -2.28
CA ASP A 112 2.08 17.95 -2.16
C ASP A 112 2.41 16.68 -2.96
N GLN A 113 2.98 16.86 -4.15
CA GLN A 113 3.56 15.80 -5.01
C GLN A 113 4.81 15.17 -4.37
N HIS A 114 4.77 14.93 -3.06
CA HIS A 114 5.84 14.35 -2.28
C HIS A 114 5.42 12.94 -1.92
N ALA A 115 5.83 11.97 -2.75
CA ALA A 115 5.68 10.55 -2.46
C ALA A 115 6.02 10.29 -0.99
N ILE A 116 5.05 9.80 -0.20
CA ILE A 116 5.30 9.26 1.14
C ILE A 116 6.19 8.03 0.93
N ALA A 117 7.50 8.23 0.98
CA ALA A 117 8.44 7.26 0.45
C ALA A 117 8.84 6.17 1.48
N ASN A 118 9.50 5.13 0.93
CA ASN A 118 10.34 4.08 1.54
C ASN A 118 11.02 4.39 2.91
N LEU A 119 10.27 4.39 4.02
CA LEU A 119 10.81 4.29 5.39
C LEU A 119 11.11 2.83 5.76
N PRO A 120 12.15 2.55 6.58
CA PRO A 120 12.13 1.41 7.49
C PRO A 120 11.14 1.72 8.63
N ALA A 121 9.87 1.89 8.29
CA ALA A 121 8.80 2.04 9.26
C ALA A 121 8.28 0.64 9.56
N SER A 122 8.12 0.33 10.84
CA SER A 122 7.26 -0.78 11.22
C SER A 122 5.84 -0.51 10.73
N ALA A 123 5.07 -1.58 10.53
CA ALA A 123 3.66 -1.46 10.18
C ALA A 123 2.88 -0.57 11.17
N THR A 124 3.27 -0.63 12.46
CA THR A 124 2.67 0.19 13.53
C THR A 124 2.95 1.68 13.35
N GLU A 125 4.17 2.05 12.98
CA GLU A 125 4.53 3.46 12.75
C GLU A 125 3.79 4.03 11.55
N LEU A 126 3.66 3.26 10.46
CA LEU A 126 2.92 3.68 9.28
C LEU A 126 1.45 3.97 9.62
N VAL A 127 0.76 3.05 10.31
CA VAL A 127 -0.66 3.27 10.65
C VAL A 127 -0.85 4.46 11.57
N ALA A 128 0.08 4.72 12.50
CA ALA A 128 0.04 5.90 13.34
C ALA A 128 0.26 7.19 12.55
N VAL A 129 1.12 7.19 11.52
CA VAL A 129 1.29 8.33 10.60
C VAL A 129 0.00 8.58 9.82
N LEU A 130 -0.60 7.54 9.25
CA LEU A 130 -1.86 7.66 8.51
C LEU A 130 -3.00 8.17 9.39
N ASP A 131 -3.11 7.68 10.63
CA ASP A 131 -4.15 8.10 11.55
C ASP A 131 -4.02 9.57 11.96
N ARG A 132 -2.78 10.01 12.24
CA ARG A 132 -2.48 11.43 12.48
C ARG A 132 -2.82 12.27 11.25
N ALA A 133 -2.42 11.84 10.06
CA ALA A 133 -2.67 12.55 8.81
C ALA A 133 -4.18 12.73 8.53
N ARG A 134 -5.01 11.71 8.81
CA ARG A 134 -6.48 11.84 8.72
C ARG A 134 -7.00 12.92 9.68
N SER A 135 -6.46 12.94 10.91
CA SER A 135 -6.92 13.82 11.99
C SER A 135 -6.47 15.27 11.83
N SER A 136 -5.31 15.53 11.21
CA SER A 136 -4.72 16.87 11.07
C SER A 136 -5.14 17.62 9.81
N GLN A 137 -5.74 16.97 8.81
CA GLN A 137 -5.91 17.49 7.44
C GLN A 137 -4.60 17.94 6.73
N GLU A 138 -3.45 17.80 7.38
CA GLU A 138 -2.10 18.07 6.85
C GLU A 138 -1.29 16.77 6.86
N MET A 139 -0.75 16.37 5.71
CA MET A 139 0.11 15.18 5.58
C MET A 139 1.59 15.52 5.71
N PRO A 140 2.35 14.91 6.63
CA PRO A 140 3.79 15.06 6.66
C PRO A 140 4.52 14.02 5.77
N ILE A 141 5.13 14.55 4.70
CA ILE A 141 6.37 14.24 3.93
C ILE A 141 7.15 12.89 4.12
N SER A 142 7.42 12.27 2.96
CA SER A 142 8.54 11.43 2.41
C SER A 142 9.72 10.86 3.25
N PHE A 143 10.14 9.59 2.98
CA PHE A 143 11.51 9.08 3.26
C PHE A 143 12.05 7.99 2.30
N ARG A 144 13.36 7.89 2.09
CA ARG A 144 14.02 6.89 1.21
C ARG A 144 14.87 5.90 2.02
N MET A 145 14.96 4.62 1.63
CA MET A 145 16.07 3.75 2.05
C MET A 145 16.57 2.84 0.91
N ASP A 146 17.78 3.12 0.46
CA ASP A 146 18.63 2.20 -0.29
C ASP A 146 19.36 1.30 0.70
N THR A 147 19.13 0.00 0.65
CA THR A 147 20.09 -0.98 1.18
C THR A 147 20.81 -1.62 0.01
N ALA A 148 21.72 -0.86 -0.59
CA ALA A 148 22.90 -1.48 -1.18
C ALA A 148 23.79 -1.86 -0.01
N THR A 149 23.65 -3.10 0.47
CA THR A 149 24.69 -3.71 1.29
C THR A 149 25.92 -3.78 0.41
N ALA A 150 26.84 -2.84 0.61
CA ALA A 150 28.16 -2.88 0.03
C ALA A 150 28.82 -4.18 0.48
N SER A 151 28.93 -5.14 -0.44
CA SER A 151 29.89 -6.23 -0.30
C SER A 151 31.29 -5.61 -0.22
N SER A 152 32.01 -5.93 0.84
CA SER A 152 33.44 -5.65 0.98
C SER A 152 34.24 -6.23 -0.18
N PRO A 153 35.23 -5.48 -0.67
CA PRO A 153 36.63 -5.90 -0.65
C PRO A 153 37.50 -4.72 -0.15
N GLU A 154 38.61 -4.85 0.56
CA GLU A 154 39.60 -5.89 0.89
C GLU A 154 40.17 -5.59 2.28
#